data_AF-A0A4S0JUZ2-F1
#
_entry.id   AF-A0A4S0JUZ2-F1
#
_cell.length_a   1.000
_cell.length_b   1.000
_cell.length_c   1.000
_cell.angle_alpha   90.00
_cell.angle_beta   90.00
_cell.angle_gamma   90.00
#
_symmetry.space_group_name_H-M   'P 1'
#
loop_
_entity.id
_entity.type
_entity.pdbx_description
1 polymer ?
#
loop_
_entity_poly.entity_id
_entity_poly.type
_entity_poly.pdbx_seq_one_letter_code
_entity_poly.pdbx_strand_id
1 'polypeptide(L)'
;FRTAIIADVFVPEYAEDVRFFSRKLANPGRLRRFSTRDLRESLITLFYLAVAAALPVRWWSPICDWASRFRLKRHMRKDFRAYAAATRAVLGDGIDARKLFEAMLTARHRRRMQLAAHLVAGRWTPTIRLEG
;
A
#
# COMPACT_ATOMS: atom_id res chain seq x y z
N PHE A 1 -7.96 -2.46 20.69
CA PHE A 1 -9.05 -1.64 21.27
C PHE A 1 -9.40 -2.22 22.63
N ARG A 2 -9.65 -1.41 23.65
CA ARG A 2 -10.19 -1.88 24.94
C ARG A 2 -11.57 -1.24 25.12
N THR A 3 -12.53 -2.04 25.54
CA THR A 3 -13.85 -1.58 25.95
C THR A 3 -13.78 -1.19 27.42
N ALA A 4 -14.17 0.05 27.73
CA ALA A 4 -14.29 0.53 29.10
C ALA A 4 -15.76 0.85 29.36
N ILE A 5 -16.28 0.39 30.51
CA ILE A 5 -17.63 0.72 30.98
C ILE A 5 -17.59 2.20 31.40
N ILE A 6 -18.46 3.02 30.80
CA ILE A 6 -18.53 4.46 31.11
C ILE A 6 -19.60 4.74 32.16
N ALA A 7 -20.73 4.02 32.11
CA ALA A 7 -21.83 4.23 33.04
C ALA A 7 -22.69 2.96 33.10
N ASP A 8 -23.18 2.67 34.31
CA ASP A 8 -24.27 1.72 34.54
C ASP A 8 -25.48 2.56 34.91
N VAL A 9 -26.53 2.48 34.09
CA VAL A 9 -27.76 3.25 34.27
C VAL A 9 -28.89 2.26 34.53
N PHE A 10 -29.52 2.38 35.69
CA PHE A 10 -30.69 1.59 36.04
C PHE A 10 -31.91 2.11 35.28
N VAL A 11 -32.55 1.25 34.49
CA VAL A 11 -33.75 1.62 33.73
C VAL A 11 -34.98 1.08 34.46
N PRO A 12 -35.76 1.93 35.15
CA PRO A 12 -36.83 1.48 36.03
C PRO A 12 -38.01 0.82 35.30
N GLU A 13 -38.20 1.08 34.01
CA GLU A 13 -39.27 0.48 33.20
C GLU A 13 -39.10 -1.02 32.94
N TYR A 14 -37.86 -1.52 32.97
CA TYR A 14 -37.55 -2.93 32.72
C TYR A 14 -36.88 -3.62 33.91
N ALA A 15 -36.69 -2.91 35.04
CA ALA A 15 -36.00 -3.38 36.24
C ALA A 15 -34.61 -4.00 35.96
N GLU A 16 -33.92 -3.50 34.94
CA GLU A 16 -32.61 -4.01 34.48
C GLU A 16 -31.54 -2.93 34.51
N ASP A 17 -30.31 -3.33 34.84
CA ASP A 17 -29.11 -2.49 34.78
C ASP A 17 -28.53 -2.52 33.37
N VAL A 18 -28.58 -1.40 32.66
CA VAL A 18 -27.99 -1.28 31.32
C VAL A 18 -26.59 -0.69 31.43
N ARG A 19 -25.59 -1.48 30.99
CA ARG A 19 -24.18 -1.06 30.98
C ARG A 19 -23.80 -0.43 29.65
N PHE A 20 -23.30 0.80 29.69
CA PHE A 20 -22.82 1.52 28.51
C PHE A 20 -21.32 1.31 28.32
N PHE A 21 -20.95 0.71 27.19
CA PHE A 21 -19.56 0.47 26.81
C PHE A 21 -19.07 1.52 25.82
N SER A 22 -17.87 2.04 26.03
CA SER A 22 -17.15 2.79 24.98
C SER A 22 -15.94 2.04 24.48
N ARG A 23 -15.71 2.12 23.17
CA ARG A 23 -14.53 1.56 22.52
C ARG A 23 -13.43 2.62 22.49
N LYS A 24 -12.43 2.50 23.37
CA LYS A 24 -11.25 3.38 23.35
C LYS A 24 -10.04 2.65 22.73
N LEU A 25 -9.27 3.40 21.94
CA LEU A 25 -8.09 2.89 21.23
C LEU A 25 -6.95 2.75 22.24
N ALA A 26 -6.85 1.56 22.86
CA ALA A 26 -6.01 1.31 24.04
C ALA A 26 -4.50 1.50 23.86
N ASN A 27 -4.00 1.45 22.61
CA ASN A 27 -2.61 1.71 22.30
C ASN A 27 -2.58 2.65 21.10
N PRO A 28 -2.19 3.93 21.25
CA PRO A 28 -1.79 4.71 20.08
C PRO A 28 -0.67 3.91 19.41
N GLY A 29 -0.87 3.51 18.16
CA GLY A 29 0.07 2.63 17.46
C GLY A 29 1.48 3.17 17.62
N ARG A 30 2.41 2.32 18.09
CA ARG A 30 3.84 2.68 18.16
C ARG A 30 4.23 3.31 16.83
N LEU A 31 4.69 4.56 16.86
CA LEU A 31 5.16 5.26 15.67
C LEU A 31 6.22 4.36 15.01
N ARG A 32 5.88 3.85 13.82
CA ARG A 32 6.72 2.93 13.07
C ARG A 32 8.06 3.64 12.83
N ARG A 33 9.16 3.08 13.33
CA ARG A 33 10.49 3.64 13.07
C ARG A 33 10.75 3.64 11.58
N PHE A 34 11.23 4.78 11.07
CA PHE A 34 11.68 4.90 9.69
C PHE A 34 12.75 3.85 9.43
N SER A 35 12.46 2.93 8.52
CA SER A 35 13.42 1.93 8.05
C SER A 35 14.17 2.47 6.83
N THR A 36 15.36 1.95 6.57
CA THR A 36 16.08 2.18 5.30
C THR A 36 15.25 1.80 4.07
N ARG A 37 14.27 0.90 4.24
CA ARG A 37 13.28 0.59 3.21
C ARG A 37 12.39 1.78 2.88
N ASP A 38 11.98 2.54 3.89
CA ASP A 38 11.06 3.67 3.74
C ASP A 38 11.79 4.84 3.07
N LEU A 39 13.04 5.14 3.43
CA LEU A 39 13.87 6.13 2.73
C LEU A 39 14.01 5.80 1.24
N ARG A 40 14.21 4.52 0.92
CA ARG A 40 14.30 4.07 -0.47
C ARG A 40 12.97 4.23 -1.21
N GLU A 41 11.86 3.93 -0.55
CA GLU A 41 10.53 4.12 -1.13
C GLU A 41 10.25 5.60 -1.37
N SER A 42 10.63 6.49 -0.46
CA SER A 42 10.56 7.94 -0.63
C SER A 42 11.41 8.44 -1.81
N LEU A 43 12.66 7.98 -1.95
CA LEU A 43 13.52 8.32 -3.09
C LEU A 43 12.91 7.91 -4.44
N ILE A 44 12.32 6.73 -4.53
CA ILE A 44 11.65 6.27 -5.76
C ILE A 44 10.43 7.14 -6.06
N THR A 45 9.66 7.53 -5.04
CA THR A 45 8.51 8.42 -5.20
C THR A 45 8.96 9.80 -5.70
N LEU A 46 10.00 10.37 -5.10
CA LEU A 46 10.57 11.65 -5.52
C LEU A 46 11.08 11.60 -6.96
N PHE A 47 11.76 10.52 -7.35
CA PHE A 47 12.20 10.30 -8.72
C PHE A 47 11.04 10.36 -9.71
N TYR A 48 9.94 9.65 -9.44
CA TYR A 48 8.79 9.67 -10.35
C TYR A 48 8.06 11.02 -10.38
N LEU A 49 8.00 11.75 -9.27
CA LEU A 49 7.50 13.12 -9.26
C LEU A 49 8.35 14.03 -10.13
N ALA A 50 9.68 13.94 -10.03
CA ALA A 50 10.59 14.71 -10.87
C ALA A 50 10.43 14.36 -12.37
N VAL A 51 10.34 13.06 -12.70
CA VAL A 51 10.09 12.62 -14.09
C VAL A 51 8.74 13.12 -14.61
N ALA A 52 7.69 13.09 -13.79
CA ALA A 52 6.37 13.54 -14.18
C ALA A 52 6.30 15.06 -14.39
N ALA A 53 7.09 15.83 -13.64
CA ALA A 53 7.18 17.27 -13.79
C ALA A 53 8.06 17.70 -14.98
N ALA A 54 9.15 16.98 -15.26
CA ALA A 54 10.18 17.43 -16.20
C ALA A 54 10.08 16.80 -17.60
N LEU A 55 9.52 15.59 -17.75
CA LEU A 55 9.55 14.84 -19.01
C LEU A 55 8.16 14.74 -19.65
N PRO A 56 8.05 14.88 -20.99
CA PRO A 56 6.80 14.67 -21.69
C PRO A 56 6.41 13.18 -21.69
N VAL A 57 5.10 12.91 -21.77
CA VAL A 57 4.48 11.59 -21.59
C VAL A 57 5.11 10.47 -22.43
N ARG A 58 5.61 10.80 -23.63
CA ARG A 58 6.30 9.86 -24.54
C ARG A 58 7.50 9.13 -23.91
N TRP A 59 8.18 9.75 -22.94
CA TRP A 59 9.35 9.17 -22.28
C TRP A 59 9.01 8.37 -21.01
N TRP A 60 7.75 8.36 -20.57
CA TRP A 60 7.36 7.74 -19.31
C TRP A 60 7.43 6.20 -19.37
N SER A 61 6.97 5.59 -20.48
CA SER A 61 7.03 4.14 -20.65
C SER A 61 8.47 3.61 -20.63
N PRO A 62 9.43 4.11 -21.45
CA PRO A 62 10.79 3.59 -21.44
C PRO A 62 11.49 3.76 -20.08
N ILE A 63 11.21 4.85 -19.35
CA ILE A 63 11.75 5.06 -18.00
C ILE A 63 11.16 4.04 -17.01
N CYS A 64 9.85 3.77 -17.06
CA CYS A 64 9.22 2.77 -16.22
C CYS A 64 9.73 1.35 -16.51
N ASP A 65 9.91 1.03 -17.80
CA ASP A 65 10.40 -0.26 -18.25
C ASP A 65 11.87 -0.46 -17.81
N TRP A 66 12.73 0.55 -18.00
CA TRP A 66 14.11 0.55 -17.49
C TRP A 66 14.16 0.40 -15.97
N ALA A 67 13.37 1.18 -15.23
CA ALA A 67 13.33 1.13 -13.77
C ALA A 67 12.88 -0.25 -13.25
N SER A 68 11.92 -0.90 -13.94
CA SER A 68 11.46 -2.24 -13.59
C SER A 68 12.55 -3.31 -13.79
N ARG A 69 13.42 -3.13 -14.80
CA ARG A 69 14.53 -4.04 -15.11
C ARG A 69 15.76 -3.82 -14.24
N PHE A 70 16.02 -2.57 -13.84
CA PHE A 70 17.23 -2.16 -13.09
C PHE A 70 17.44 -2.95 -11.79
N ARG A 71 16.36 -3.49 -11.19
CA ARG A 71 16.44 -4.32 -9.97
C ARG A 71 15.76 -5.68 -10.08
N LEU A 72 15.45 -6.11 -11.30
CA LEU A 72 14.76 -7.38 -11.53
C LEU A 72 15.51 -8.56 -10.90
N LYS A 73 16.84 -8.64 -11.08
CA LYS A 73 17.68 -9.70 -10.49
C LYS A 73 17.59 -9.76 -8.95
N ARG A 74 17.46 -8.62 -8.28
CA ARG A 74 17.38 -8.56 -6.81
C ARG A 74 15.99 -8.97 -6.30
N HIS A 75 14.93 -8.49 -6.95
CA HIS A 75 13.56 -8.88 -6.64
C HIS A 75 13.31 -10.36 -6.93
N MET A 76 13.89 -10.88 -8.02
CA MET A 76 13.93 -12.30 -8.33
C MET A 76 14.56 -13.12 -7.19
N ARG A 77 15.69 -12.69 -6.64
CA ARG A 77 16.35 -13.44 -5.56
C ARG A 77 15.57 -13.43 -4.24
N LYS A 78 14.89 -12.33 -3.90
CA LYS A 78 14.26 -12.15 -2.58
C LYS A 78 12.78 -12.47 -2.54
N ASP A 79 12.04 -11.99 -3.52
CA ASP A 79 10.57 -11.90 -3.45
C ASP A 79 9.89 -12.93 -4.36
N PHE A 80 10.59 -13.42 -5.40
CA PHE A 80 10.01 -14.33 -6.40
C PHE A 80 9.56 -15.66 -5.83
N ARG A 81 10.33 -16.28 -4.93
CA ARG A 81 9.98 -17.61 -4.39
C ARG A 81 8.63 -17.58 -3.66
N ALA A 82 8.42 -16.57 -2.82
CA ALA A 82 7.15 -16.38 -2.12
C ALA A 82 6.01 -16.05 -3.09
N TYR A 83 6.26 -15.17 -4.06
CA TYR A 83 5.28 -14.83 -5.09
C TYR A 83 4.88 -16.04 -5.96
N ALA A 84 5.85 -16.80 -6.45
CA ALA A 84 5.63 -17.95 -7.30
C ALA A 84 4.84 -19.04 -6.57
N ALA A 85 5.16 -19.31 -5.30
CA ALA A 85 4.40 -20.23 -4.47
C ALA A 85 2.94 -19.79 -4.32
N ALA A 86 2.70 -18.52 -3.97
CA ALA A 86 1.35 -17.98 -3.82
C ALA A 86 0.57 -17.99 -5.14
N THR A 87 1.22 -17.62 -6.25
CA THR A 87 0.56 -17.53 -7.56
C THR A 87 0.21 -18.92 -8.10
N ARG A 88 1.10 -19.90 -7.94
CA ARG A 88 0.82 -21.30 -8.31
C ARG A 88 -0.24 -21.94 -7.43
N ALA A 89 -0.29 -21.60 -6.13
CA ALA A 89 -1.35 -22.07 -5.26
C ALA A 89 -2.75 -21.60 -5.70
N VAL A 90 -2.85 -20.42 -6.34
CA VAL A 90 -4.12 -19.86 -6.80
C VAL A 90 -4.45 -20.23 -8.24
N LEU A 91 -3.46 -20.21 -9.15
CA LEU A 91 -3.65 -20.35 -10.60
C LEU A 91 -3.16 -21.70 -11.17
N GLY A 92 -2.56 -22.55 -10.34
CA GLY A 92 -1.98 -23.83 -10.74
C GLY A 92 -0.53 -23.74 -11.27
N ASP A 93 0.08 -24.91 -11.49
CA ASP A 93 1.51 -25.02 -11.85
C ASP A 93 1.83 -24.76 -13.33
N GLY A 94 0.82 -24.73 -14.20
CA GLY A 94 0.99 -24.49 -15.65
C GLY A 94 1.32 -23.05 -16.04
N ILE A 95 1.44 -22.14 -15.07
CA ILE A 95 1.66 -20.72 -15.32
C ILE A 95 3.15 -20.35 -15.36
N ASP A 96 3.50 -19.44 -16.25
CA ASP A 96 4.80 -18.76 -16.21
C ASP A 96 4.80 -17.68 -15.12
N ALA A 97 5.03 -18.12 -13.87
CA ALA A 97 5.08 -17.25 -12.70
C ALA A 97 6.16 -16.16 -12.82
N ARG A 98 7.21 -16.38 -13.61
CA ARG A 98 8.28 -15.41 -13.83
C ARG A 98 7.80 -14.27 -14.71
N LYS A 99 7.16 -14.59 -15.84
CA LYS A 99 6.56 -13.58 -16.73
C LYS A 99 5.49 -12.76 -16.02
N LEU A 100 4.66 -13.40 -15.19
CA LEU A 100 3.67 -12.71 -14.34
C LEU A 100 4.32 -11.77 -13.33
N PHE A 101 5.42 -12.20 -12.68
CA PHE A 101 6.15 -11.36 -11.74
C PHE A 101 6.80 -10.14 -12.42
N GLU A 102 7.42 -10.34 -13.59
CA GLU A 102 7.99 -9.26 -14.40
C GLU A 102 6.90 -8.24 -14.80
N ALA A 103 5.76 -8.73 -15.29
CA ALA A 103 4.62 -7.89 -15.64
C ALA A 103 4.07 -7.12 -14.42
N MET A 104 3.99 -7.76 -13.26
CA MET A 104 3.58 -7.12 -12.01
C MET A 104 4.54 -6.00 -11.59
N LEU A 105 5.85 -6.20 -11.71
CA LEU A 105 6.84 -5.17 -11.42
C LEU A 105 6.67 -3.97 -12.36
N THR A 106 6.56 -4.20 -13.67
CA THR A 106 6.33 -3.12 -14.64
C THR A 106 5.01 -2.37 -14.35
N ALA A 107 3.92 -3.10 -14.05
CA ALA A 107 2.64 -2.50 -13.69
C ALA A 107 2.74 -1.63 -12.43
N ARG A 108 3.53 -2.05 -11.42
CA ARG A 108 3.77 -1.26 -10.21
C ARG A 108 4.47 0.06 -10.50
N HIS A 109 5.48 0.05 -11.38
CA HIS A 109 6.19 1.26 -11.78
C HIS A 109 5.30 2.21 -12.60
N ARG A 110 4.50 1.67 -13.53
CA ARG A 110 3.51 2.47 -14.29
C ARG A 110 2.47 3.12 -13.39
N ARG A 111 1.92 2.39 -12.42
CA ARG A 111 0.97 2.95 -11.44
C ARG A 111 1.60 4.10 -10.65
N ARG A 112 2.84 3.94 -10.16
CA ARG A 112 3.55 5.02 -9.46
C ARG A 112 3.73 6.26 -10.32
N MET A 113 4.04 6.07 -11.61
CA MET A 113 4.17 7.17 -12.56
C MET A 113 2.83 7.88 -12.80
N GLN A 114 1.74 7.14 -12.94
CA GLN A 114 0.38 7.72 -13.07
C GLN A 114 0.00 8.52 -11.82
N LEU A 115 0.25 7.96 -10.63
CA LEU A 115 0.02 8.67 -9.37
C LEU A 115 0.83 9.97 -9.29
N ALA A 116 2.11 9.92 -9.65
CA ALA A 116 2.97 11.09 -9.70
C ALA A 116 2.44 12.14 -10.70
N ALA A 117 1.99 11.72 -11.87
CA ALA A 117 1.40 12.61 -12.87
C ALA A 117 0.12 13.29 -12.35
N HIS A 118 -0.76 12.56 -11.67
CA HIS A 118 -1.97 13.15 -11.07
C HIS A 118 -1.64 14.14 -9.94
N LEU A 119 -0.63 13.83 -9.12
CA LEU A 119 -0.16 14.71 -8.04
C LEU A 119 0.46 16.00 -8.60
N VAL A 120 1.33 15.90 -9.61
CA VAL A 120 1.95 17.07 -10.26
C VAL A 120 0.91 17.93 -10.97
N ALA A 121 -0.10 17.32 -11.59
CA ALA A 121 -1.19 18.03 -12.24
C ALA A 121 -2.16 18.70 -11.25
N GLY A 122 -1.98 18.54 -9.92
CA GLY A 122 -2.88 19.07 -8.90
C GLY A 122 -4.29 18.46 -8.92
N ARG A 123 -4.49 17.35 -9.63
CA ARG A 123 -5.79 16.68 -9.83
C ARG A 123 -6.10 15.61 -8.77
N TRP A 124 -5.29 15.55 -7.72
CA TRP A 124 -5.35 14.48 -6.74
C TRP A 124 -6.04 14.94 -5.45
N THR A 125 -7.31 14.57 -5.29
CA THR A 125 -8.10 14.75 -4.06
C THR A 125 -8.47 13.38 -3.48
N PRO A 126 -7.59 12.75 -2.69
CA PRO A 126 -7.83 11.41 -2.18
C PRO A 126 -8.76 11.51 -0.96
N THR A 127 -10.03 11.18 -1.14
CA THR A 127 -10.96 10.99 0.00
C THR A 127 -10.69 9.63 0.63
N ILE A 128 -9.61 9.52 1.40
CA ILE A 128 -9.34 8.30 2.17
C ILE A 128 -10.20 8.37 3.43
N ARG A 129 -11.39 7.77 3.38
CA ARG A 129 -12.15 7.45 4.59
C ARG A 129 -11.38 6.37 5.34
N LEU A 130 -10.69 6.79 6.40
CA LEU A 130 -10.13 5.89 7.40
C LEU A 130 -11.26 5.43 8.33
N GLU A 131 -12.28 4.79 7.76
CA GLU A 131 -13.31 4.10 8.54
C GLU A 131 -12.87 2.63 8.69
N GLY A 132 -12.53 2.25 9.92
CA GLY A 132 -12.14 0.89 10.31
C GLY A 132 -12.20 0.71 11.83
#